data_AF-A0A949RUA7-F1
#
_entry.id   AF-A0A949RUA7-F1
#
_cell.length_a   1.000
_cell.length_b   1.000
_cell.length_c   1.000
_cell.angle_alpha   90.00
_cell.angle_beta   90.00
_cell.angle_gamma   90.00
#
_symmetry.space_group_name_H-M   'P 1'
#
loop_
_entity.id
_entity.type
_entity.pdbx_description
1 polymer ?
#
loop_
_entity_poly.entity_id
_entity_poly.type
_entity_poly.pdbx_seq_one_letter_code
_entity_poly.pdbx_strand_id
1 'polypeptide(L)'
;MIKEERAAKENVTGRAPSRLGRARVALLRALAVAAVAGISVFVFSIREHADKFAAYGYPGIFLIALLANATVFLPAPGIAVVFAMGGVFHPLGVALAAGAGGALGELSGYLAGFGGGVVVENTAAYARVQPWVQKWGGWAVLLLAALPNPFFDLAGIAAGVSRMPVWKFLLFCWVGQTVKMAAFAYAGNASLNWFFG
;
A
#
# COMPACT_ATOMS: atom_id res chain seq x y z
N MET A 1 -17.93 42.07 32.15
CA MET A 1 -18.54 41.15 31.15
C MET A 1 -18.08 41.38 29.69
N ILE A 2 -17.23 42.38 29.37
CA ILE A 2 -16.76 42.64 27.99
C ILE A 2 -15.26 42.28 27.78
N LYS A 3 -14.52 42.02 28.87
CA LYS A 3 -13.08 41.70 28.82
C LYS A 3 -12.79 40.20 28.59
N GLU A 4 -13.72 39.31 28.92
CA GLU A 4 -13.54 37.85 28.77
C GLU A 4 -13.86 37.34 27.35
N GLU A 5 -14.76 37.99 26.61
CA GLU A 5 -15.02 37.66 25.19
C GLU A 5 -13.86 38.02 24.25
N ARG A 6 -12.97 38.94 24.65
CA ARG A 6 -11.78 39.28 23.86
C ARG A 6 -10.66 38.25 23.97
N ALA A 7 -10.60 37.48 25.06
CA ALA A 7 -9.60 36.42 25.23
C ALA A 7 -9.96 35.14 24.46
N ALA A 8 -11.23 34.93 24.11
CA ALA A 8 -11.71 33.75 23.39
C ALA A 8 -11.50 33.82 21.85
N LYS A 9 -11.23 35.00 21.28
CA LYS A 9 -11.04 35.17 19.83
C LYS A 9 -9.59 35.04 19.36
N GLU A 10 -8.62 34.97 20.26
CA GLU A 10 -7.19 34.97 19.90
C GLU A 10 -6.62 33.57 19.64
N ASN A 11 -7.30 32.50 20.06
CA ASN A 11 -6.84 31.12 19.90
C ASN A 11 -7.28 30.42 18.59
N VAL A 12 -7.88 31.16 17.64
CA VAL A 12 -8.31 30.64 16.32
C VAL A 12 -7.51 31.27 15.18
N THR A 13 -6.26 31.65 15.43
CA THR A 13 -5.32 31.96 14.35
C THR A 13 -4.38 30.76 14.16
N GLY A 14 -4.65 29.98 13.11
CA GLY A 14 -3.80 28.88 12.69
C GLY A 14 -2.36 29.37 12.56
N ARG A 15 -1.46 28.88 13.41
CA ARG A 15 -0.03 29.08 13.26
C ARG A 15 0.35 28.62 11.86
N ALA A 16 0.77 29.54 10.99
CA ALA A 16 1.36 29.19 9.71
C ALA A 16 2.48 28.18 9.97
N PRO A 17 2.53 27.04 9.24
CA PRO A 17 3.53 26.01 9.49
C PRO A 17 4.93 26.65 9.44
N SER A 18 5.70 26.41 10.50
CA SER A 18 7.04 26.99 10.67
C SER A 18 7.87 26.77 9.41
N ARG A 19 8.73 27.74 9.05
CA ARG A 19 9.56 27.66 7.82
C ARG A 19 10.38 26.36 7.78
N LEU A 20 10.80 25.85 8.94
CA LEU A 20 11.44 24.54 9.11
C LEU A 20 10.54 23.35 8.71
N GLY A 21 9.24 23.39 9.04
CA GLY A 21 8.29 22.36 8.63
C GLY A 21 8.06 22.33 7.12
N ARG A 22 7.96 23.49 6.48
CA ARG A 22 7.81 23.59 5.01
C ARG A 22 9.08 23.15 4.26
N ALA A 23 10.25 23.52 4.75
CA ALA A 23 11.53 23.09 4.18
C ALA A 23 11.74 21.57 4.34
N ARG A 24 11.38 21.01 5.49
CA ARG A 24 11.42 19.56 5.73
C ARG A 24 10.48 18.80 4.80
N VAL A 25 9.25 19.28 4.61
CA VAL A 25 8.29 18.66 3.67
C VAL A 25 8.76 18.79 2.22
N ALA A 26 9.32 19.93 1.83
CA ALA A 26 9.88 20.11 0.49
C ALA A 26 11.09 19.19 0.24
N LEU A 27 11.97 19.05 1.23
CA LEU A 27 13.12 18.15 1.18
C LEU A 27 12.66 16.69 1.07
N LEU A 28 11.69 16.27 1.90
CA LEU A 28 11.14 14.91 1.85
C LEU A 28 10.50 14.60 0.49
N ARG A 29 9.77 15.56 -0.09
CA ARG A 29 9.20 15.42 -1.45
C ARG A 29 10.29 15.34 -2.53
N ALA A 30 11.32 16.18 -2.44
CA ALA A 30 12.45 16.17 -3.37
C ALA A 30 13.23 14.85 -3.28
N LEU A 31 13.47 14.34 -2.07
CA LEU A 31 14.11 13.03 -1.84
C LEU A 31 13.26 11.89 -2.39
N ALA A 32 11.93 11.92 -2.21
CA ALA A 32 11.04 10.91 -2.78
C ALA A 32 11.08 10.92 -4.32
N VAL A 33 11.02 12.09 -4.95
CA VAL A 33 11.12 12.23 -6.42
C VAL A 33 12.49 11.77 -6.92
N ALA A 34 13.58 12.14 -6.23
CA ALA A 34 14.93 11.71 -6.57
C ALA A 34 15.09 10.19 -6.42
N ALA A 35 14.49 9.58 -5.39
CA ALA A 35 14.47 8.14 -5.21
C ALA A 35 13.71 7.45 -6.36
N VAL A 36 12.53 7.94 -6.74
CA VAL A 36 11.76 7.38 -7.87
C VAL A 36 12.53 7.49 -9.19
N ALA A 37 13.15 8.63 -9.46
CA ALA A 37 13.97 8.84 -10.65
C ALA A 37 15.20 7.92 -10.64
N GLY A 38 15.88 7.79 -9.49
CA GLY A 38 17.03 6.90 -9.30
C GLY A 38 16.66 5.43 -9.49
N ILE A 39 15.55 4.97 -8.91
CA ILE A 39 15.02 3.61 -9.09
C ILE A 39 14.69 3.37 -10.56
N SER A 40 14.06 4.34 -11.24
CA SER A 40 13.73 4.23 -12.66
C SER A 40 14.99 4.11 -13.53
N VAL A 41 15.99 4.96 -13.31
CA VAL A 41 17.28 4.92 -14.03
C VAL A 41 18.02 3.61 -13.75
N PHE A 42 18.02 3.16 -12.50
CA PHE A 42 18.63 1.89 -12.10
C PHE A 42 17.97 0.70 -12.83
N VAL A 43 16.65 0.63 -12.84
CA VAL A 43 15.90 -0.39 -13.58
C VAL A 43 16.26 -0.37 -15.07
N PHE A 44 16.32 0.81 -15.69
CA PHE A 44 16.73 0.96 -17.09
C PHE A 44 18.18 0.55 -17.36
N SER A 45 19.08 0.73 -16.40
CA SER A 45 20.50 0.35 -16.51
C SER A 45 20.72 -1.16 -16.35
N ILE A 46 19.84 -1.86 -15.63
CA ILE A 46 19.93 -3.30 -15.38
C ILE A 46 19.22 -4.12 -16.48
N ARG A 47 18.43 -3.49 -17.36
CA ARG A 47 17.63 -4.17 -18.41
C ARG A 47 18.43 -5.15 -19.27
N GLU A 48 19.70 -4.88 -19.57
CA GLU A 48 20.55 -5.73 -20.42
C GLU A 48 21.13 -6.95 -19.67
N HIS A 49 20.94 -7.01 -18.35
CA HIS A 49 21.28 -8.13 -17.50
C HIS A 49 20.04 -8.87 -16.98
N ALA A 50 18.85 -8.59 -17.54
CA ALA A 50 17.57 -9.16 -17.09
C ALA A 50 17.60 -10.69 -16.97
N ASP A 51 18.36 -11.38 -17.82
CA ASP A 51 18.54 -12.84 -17.79
C ASP A 51 19.17 -13.34 -16.47
N LYS A 52 20.04 -12.54 -15.85
CA LYS A 52 20.62 -12.84 -14.52
C LYS A 52 19.65 -12.53 -13.39
N PHE A 53 18.68 -11.63 -13.62
CA PHE A 53 17.62 -11.30 -12.65
C PHE A 53 16.38 -12.20 -12.77
N ALA A 54 16.27 -13.01 -13.83
CA ALA A 54 15.28 -14.07 -13.94
C ALA A 54 15.35 -15.05 -12.75
N ALA A 55 16.54 -15.23 -12.17
CA ALA A 55 16.76 -16.01 -10.93
C ALA A 55 15.99 -15.47 -9.71
N TYR A 56 15.67 -14.17 -9.69
CA TYR A 56 14.84 -13.59 -8.63
C TYR A 56 13.34 -13.74 -8.89
N GLY A 57 12.88 -14.12 -10.10
CA GLY A 57 11.49 -14.42 -10.49
C GLY A 57 10.39 -14.10 -9.47
N TYR A 58 9.78 -15.14 -8.90
CA TYR A 58 8.72 -14.99 -7.88
C TYR A 58 9.21 -14.40 -6.55
N PRO A 59 10.39 -14.75 -5.99
CA PRO A 59 10.91 -14.09 -4.79
C PRO A 59 11.05 -12.55 -4.88
N GLY A 60 11.46 -12.04 -6.03
CA GLY A 60 11.60 -10.61 -6.31
C GLY A 60 10.24 -9.92 -6.40
N ILE A 61 9.27 -10.57 -7.05
CA ILE A 61 7.87 -10.10 -7.08
C ILE A 61 7.31 -9.98 -5.65
N PHE A 62 7.55 -11.01 -4.83
CA PHE A 62 7.17 -11.00 -3.41
C PHE A 62 7.79 -9.83 -2.66
N LEU A 63 9.11 -9.62 -2.78
CA LEU A 63 9.81 -8.54 -2.07
C LEU A 63 9.37 -7.15 -2.52
N ILE A 64 9.17 -6.96 -3.83
CA ILE A 64 8.66 -5.70 -4.36
C ILE A 64 7.24 -5.44 -3.83
N ALA A 65 6.36 -6.44 -3.86
CA ALA A 65 5.01 -6.29 -3.32
C ALA A 65 5.00 -6.03 -1.80
N LEU A 66 5.88 -6.70 -1.05
CA LEU A 66 6.09 -6.47 0.38
C LEU A 66 6.46 -5.01 0.65
N LEU A 67 7.51 -4.52 -0.01
CA LEU A 67 8.00 -3.16 0.18
C LEU A 67 6.99 -2.11 -0.30
N ALA A 68 6.33 -2.36 -1.43
CA ALA A 68 5.34 -1.44 -1.99
C ALA A 68 4.13 -1.24 -1.06
N ASN A 69 3.63 -2.30 -0.41
CA ASN A 69 2.51 -2.17 0.54
C ASN A 69 2.98 -1.77 1.95
N ALA A 70 4.26 -1.95 2.29
CA ALA A 70 4.81 -1.48 3.58
C ALA A 70 5.08 0.04 3.60
N THR A 71 5.23 0.68 2.43
CA THR A 71 5.49 2.13 2.33
C THR A 71 4.23 2.91 1.96
N VAL A 72 3.63 3.58 2.95
CA VAL A 72 2.42 4.44 2.80
C VAL A 72 2.62 5.59 1.79
N PHE A 73 3.85 5.99 1.48
CA PHE A 73 4.16 7.27 0.82
C PHE A 73 4.80 7.21 -0.56
N LEU A 74 5.18 6.03 -1.05
CA LEU A 74 5.67 5.89 -2.41
C LEU A 74 4.55 5.28 -3.24
N PRO A 75 3.96 6.00 -4.22
CA PRO A 75 3.23 5.37 -5.31
C PRO A 75 4.23 4.50 -6.07
N ALA A 76 4.51 3.33 -5.51
CA ALA A 76 5.41 2.37 -6.08
C ALA A 76 4.67 1.74 -7.25
N PRO A 77 5.37 1.44 -8.35
CA PRO A 77 4.82 0.75 -9.50
C PRO A 77 4.45 -0.71 -9.19
N GLY A 78 4.06 -1.09 -7.96
CA GLY A 78 3.83 -2.47 -7.55
C GLY A 78 2.82 -3.20 -8.46
N ILE A 79 1.71 -2.54 -8.79
CA ILE A 79 0.73 -3.06 -9.75
C ILE A 79 1.31 -3.13 -11.18
N ALA A 80 2.07 -2.12 -11.61
CA ALA A 80 2.70 -2.09 -12.93
C ALA A 80 3.78 -3.18 -13.08
N VAL A 81 4.53 -3.47 -12.01
CA VAL A 81 5.49 -4.57 -11.92
C VAL A 81 4.74 -5.90 -12.00
N VAL A 82 3.66 -6.08 -11.26
CA VAL A 82 2.83 -7.30 -11.33
C VAL A 82 2.26 -7.53 -12.73
N PHE A 83 1.79 -6.47 -13.39
CA PHE A 83 1.36 -6.51 -14.79
C PHE A 83 2.50 -6.94 -15.71
N ALA A 84 3.64 -6.24 -15.67
CA ALA A 84 4.79 -6.55 -16.53
C ALA A 84 5.30 -7.99 -16.31
N MET A 85 5.40 -8.42 -15.04
CA MET A 85 5.86 -9.76 -14.69
C MET A 85 4.83 -10.84 -15.05
N GLY A 86 3.54 -10.53 -15.08
CA GLY A 86 2.51 -11.43 -15.61
C GLY A 86 2.64 -11.69 -17.12
N GLY A 87 3.26 -10.76 -17.85
CA GLY A 87 3.68 -10.97 -19.23
C GLY A 87 4.82 -11.99 -19.37
N VAL A 88 5.75 -12.00 -18.42
CA VAL A 88 6.99 -12.79 -18.51
C VAL A 88 6.88 -14.16 -17.83
N PHE A 89 6.19 -14.24 -16.69
CA PHE A 89 6.09 -15.43 -15.85
C PHE A 89 4.66 -16.00 -15.84
N HIS A 90 4.48 -17.20 -15.27
CA HIS A 90 3.13 -17.79 -15.13
C HIS A 90 2.26 -16.89 -14.23
N PRO A 91 1.14 -16.32 -14.74
CA PRO A 91 0.42 -15.24 -14.06
C PRO A 91 -0.13 -15.63 -12.68
N LEU A 92 -0.51 -16.89 -12.48
CA LEU A 92 -0.91 -17.39 -11.17
C LEU A 92 0.25 -17.36 -10.15
N GLY A 93 1.48 -17.70 -10.57
CA GLY A 93 2.64 -17.66 -9.68
C GLY A 93 3.00 -16.23 -9.29
N VAL A 94 2.87 -15.30 -10.24
CA VAL A 94 3.02 -13.86 -9.98
C VAL A 94 2.00 -13.39 -8.97
N ALA A 95 0.72 -13.78 -9.14
CA ALA A 95 -0.36 -13.42 -8.24
C ALA A 95 -0.15 -13.93 -6.81
N LEU A 96 0.28 -15.20 -6.65
CA LEU A 96 0.54 -15.80 -5.34
C LEU A 96 1.72 -15.12 -4.62
N ALA A 97 2.82 -14.88 -5.35
CA ALA A 97 4.00 -14.22 -4.80
C ALA A 97 3.71 -12.77 -4.41
N ALA A 98 3.10 -11.99 -5.31
CA ALA A 98 2.72 -10.60 -5.05
C ALA A 98 1.66 -10.52 -3.95
N GLY A 99 0.68 -11.43 -3.95
CA GLY A 99 -0.35 -11.51 -2.93
C GLY A 99 0.23 -11.75 -1.55
N ALA A 100 1.19 -12.67 -1.42
CA ALA A 100 1.87 -12.97 -0.16
C ALA A 100 2.72 -11.80 0.33
N GLY A 101 3.48 -11.17 -0.57
CA GLY A 101 4.26 -9.98 -0.25
C GLY A 101 3.35 -8.84 0.23
N GLY A 102 2.28 -8.57 -0.52
CA GLY A 102 1.31 -7.54 -0.15
C GLY A 102 0.65 -7.78 1.20
N ALA A 103 0.21 -9.01 1.49
CA ALA A 103 -0.40 -9.32 2.79
C ALA A 103 0.55 -9.13 3.98
N LEU A 104 1.84 -9.44 3.80
CA LEU A 104 2.84 -9.20 4.84
C LEU A 104 3.20 -7.71 4.97
N GLY A 105 3.15 -6.93 3.89
CA GLY A 105 3.37 -5.48 3.94
C GLY A 105 2.29 -4.79 4.78
N GLU A 106 1.05 -5.24 4.61
CA GLU A 106 -0.16 -4.75 5.29
C GLU A 106 -0.23 -5.13 6.78
N LEU A 107 0.59 -6.10 7.19
CA LEU A 107 0.74 -6.45 8.61
C LEU A 107 1.22 -5.24 9.43
N SER A 108 1.97 -4.32 8.81
CA SER A 108 2.40 -3.07 9.46
C SER A 108 1.20 -2.22 9.93
N GLY A 109 0.19 -2.02 9.07
CA GLY A 109 -1.05 -1.32 9.43
C GLY A 109 -1.87 -2.06 10.48
N TYR A 110 -1.95 -3.39 10.38
CA TYR A 110 -2.57 -4.22 11.42
C TYR A 110 -1.90 -4.04 12.78
N LEU A 111 -0.57 -4.12 12.85
CA LEU A 111 0.17 -3.99 14.10
C LEU A 111 0.05 -2.59 14.69
N ALA A 112 0.02 -1.56 13.84
CA ALA A 112 -0.23 -0.18 14.27
C ALA A 112 -1.60 -0.04 14.95
N GLY A 113 -2.65 -0.63 14.37
CA GLY A 113 -3.98 -0.70 14.98
C GLY A 113 -4.02 -1.52 16.27
N PHE A 114 -3.35 -2.68 16.29
CA PHE A 114 -3.29 -3.56 17.46
C PHE A 114 -2.59 -2.91 18.66
N GLY A 115 -1.55 -2.12 18.42
CA GLY A 115 -0.80 -1.39 19.44
C GLY A 115 -1.54 -0.21 20.07
N GLY A 116 -2.70 0.20 19.53
CA GLY A 116 -3.55 1.25 20.09
C GLY A 116 -3.01 2.69 20.00
N GLY A 117 -1.78 2.89 19.53
CA GLY A 117 -1.11 4.19 19.41
C GLY A 117 -1.23 4.85 18.03
N VAL A 118 -2.14 4.40 17.16
CA VAL A 118 -2.17 4.87 15.77
C VAL A 118 -2.91 6.21 15.65
N VAL A 119 -2.28 7.18 15.00
CA VAL A 119 -2.93 8.41 14.54
C VAL A 119 -3.44 8.15 13.12
N VAL A 120 -4.76 7.99 12.98
CA VAL A 120 -5.38 7.82 11.68
C VAL A 120 -5.45 9.17 10.96
N GLU A 121 -4.70 9.31 9.86
CA GLU A 121 -4.68 10.57 9.09
C GLU A 121 -6.04 10.88 8.44
N ASN A 122 -6.75 9.84 7.95
CA ASN A 122 -8.05 9.99 7.30
C ASN A 122 -9.19 9.41 8.14
N THR A 123 -9.59 10.15 9.18
CA THR A 123 -10.64 9.74 10.12
C THR A 123 -11.99 9.47 9.43
N ALA A 124 -12.33 10.22 8.38
CA ALA A 124 -13.59 10.04 7.66
C ALA A 124 -13.63 8.73 6.86
N ALA A 125 -12.54 8.39 6.17
CA ALA A 125 -12.44 7.11 5.46
C ALA A 125 -12.39 5.94 6.45
N TYR A 126 -11.66 6.09 7.56
CA TYR A 126 -11.62 5.08 8.62
C TYR A 126 -12.99 4.82 9.23
N ALA A 127 -13.78 5.86 9.50
CA ALA A 127 -15.15 5.73 10.01
C ALA A 127 -16.10 4.98 9.05
N ARG A 128 -15.79 4.91 7.75
CA ARG A 128 -16.54 4.11 6.76
C ARG A 128 -16.09 2.65 6.74
N VAL A 129 -14.78 2.41 6.90
CA VAL A 129 -14.18 1.06 6.84
C VAL A 129 -14.37 0.29 8.15
N GLN A 130 -14.20 0.95 9.30
CA GLN A 130 -14.25 0.33 10.61
C GLN A 130 -15.56 -0.46 10.87
N PRO A 131 -16.77 0.06 10.60
CA PRO A 131 -18.01 -0.70 10.85
C PRO A 131 -18.10 -1.98 10.01
N TRP A 132 -17.53 -1.98 8.81
CA TRP A 132 -17.51 -3.15 7.94
C TRP A 132 -16.60 -4.23 8.50
N VAL A 133 -15.40 -3.85 8.95
CA VAL A 133 -14.44 -4.78 9.56
C VAL A 133 -14.98 -5.32 10.89
N GLN A 134 -15.67 -4.50 11.69
CA GLN A 134 -16.33 -4.95 12.92
C GLN A 134 -17.47 -5.92 12.66
N LYS A 135 -18.29 -5.69 11.62
CA LYS A 135 -19.46 -6.52 11.30
C LYS A 135 -19.08 -7.83 10.60
N TRP A 136 -18.17 -7.78 9.63
CA TRP A 136 -17.88 -8.90 8.73
C TRP A 136 -16.51 -9.54 8.96
N GLY A 137 -15.66 -8.92 9.78
CA GLY A 137 -14.34 -9.45 10.12
C GLY A 137 -13.47 -9.71 8.88
N GLY A 138 -12.96 -10.93 8.78
CA GLY A 138 -12.09 -11.34 7.67
C GLY A 138 -12.71 -11.18 6.29
N TRP A 139 -14.03 -11.31 6.15
CA TRP A 139 -14.70 -11.13 4.86
C TRP A 139 -14.64 -9.69 4.36
N ALA A 140 -14.72 -8.70 5.27
CA ALA A 140 -14.48 -7.30 4.90
C ALA A 140 -13.03 -7.08 4.47
N VAL A 141 -12.07 -7.66 5.19
CA VAL A 141 -10.64 -7.59 4.83
C VAL A 141 -10.40 -8.16 3.44
N LEU A 142 -10.96 -9.33 3.12
CA LEU A 142 -10.80 -9.96 1.80
C LEU A 142 -11.39 -9.08 0.69
N LEU A 143 -12.62 -8.59 0.85
CA LEU A 143 -13.27 -7.76 -0.18
C LEU A 143 -12.51 -6.45 -0.40
N LEU A 144 -12.07 -5.80 0.68
CA LEU A 144 -11.27 -4.58 0.59
C LEU A 144 -9.86 -4.86 0.04
N ALA A 145 -9.28 -6.04 0.26
CA ALA A 145 -7.98 -6.40 -0.32
C ALA A 145 -8.07 -6.69 -1.83
N ALA A 146 -9.18 -7.31 -2.26
CA ALA A 146 -9.41 -7.77 -3.63
C ALA A 146 -9.69 -6.64 -4.63
N LEU A 147 -10.26 -5.53 -4.17
CA LEU A 147 -10.57 -4.39 -5.03
C LEU A 147 -9.42 -3.38 -5.01
N PRO A 148 -9.03 -2.81 -6.16
CA PRO A 148 -8.10 -1.68 -6.19
C PRO A 148 -8.77 -0.46 -5.55
N ASN A 149 -8.52 -0.24 -4.28
CA ASN A 149 -9.03 0.91 -3.54
C ASN A 149 -7.91 1.54 -2.70
N PRO A 150 -7.93 2.88 -2.52
CA PRO A 150 -6.89 3.61 -1.81
C PRO A 150 -7.03 3.55 -0.28
N PHE A 151 -7.97 2.75 0.25
CA PHE A 151 -8.32 2.75 1.68
C PHE A 151 -8.05 1.40 2.35
N PHE A 152 -7.41 0.46 1.67
CA PHE A 152 -7.21 -0.89 2.20
C PHE A 152 -6.35 -0.90 3.47
N ASP A 153 -5.35 -0.03 3.57
CA ASP A 153 -4.50 0.16 4.76
C ASP A 153 -5.33 0.44 6.03
N LEU A 154 -6.47 1.14 5.88
CA LEU A 154 -7.40 1.42 6.99
C LEU A 154 -8.11 0.15 7.46
N ALA A 155 -8.32 -0.82 6.58
CA ALA A 155 -8.90 -2.12 6.93
C ALA A 155 -7.92 -2.94 7.78
N GLY A 156 -6.61 -2.87 7.47
CA GLY A 156 -5.55 -3.44 8.30
C GLY A 156 -5.58 -2.85 9.71
N ILE A 157 -5.57 -1.53 9.83
CA ILE A 157 -5.67 -0.82 11.12
C ILE A 157 -6.94 -1.23 11.88
N ALA A 158 -8.11 -1.20 11.22
CA ALA A 158 -9.38 -1.56 11.84
C ALA A 158 -9.41 -3.04 12.33
N ALA A 159 -8.78 -3.95 11.58
CA ALA A 159 -8.65 -5.35 11.97
C ALA A 159 -7.75 -5.52 13.20
N GLY A 160 -6.66 -4.75 13.28
CA GLY A 160 -5.76 -4.66 14.43
C GLY A 160 -6.46 -4.13 15.68
N VAL A 161 -7.18 -3.01 15.56
CA VAL A 161 -7.98 -2.40 16.65
C VAL A 161 -9.04 -3.38 17.16
N SER A 162 -9.66 -4.14 16.27
CA SER A 162 -10.66 -5.17 16.62
C SER A 162 -10.03 -6.45 17.19
N ARG A 163 -8.71 -6.51 17.35
CA ARG A 163 -7.94 -7.68 17.83
C ARG A 163 -8.26 -8.96 17.07
N MET A 164 -8.50 -8.85 15.75
CA MET A 164 -8.71 -10.02 14.90
C MET A 164 -7.45 -10.91 14.96
N PRO A 165 -7.55 -12.24 15.14
CA PRO A 165 -6.36 -13.10 15.16
C PRO A 165 -5.48 -12.89 13.92
N VAL A 166 -4.18 -12.70 14.11
CA VAL A 166 -3.22 -12.35 13.04
C VAL A 166 -3.30 -13.31 11.86
N TRP A 167 -3.40 -14.61 12.12
CA TRP A 167 -3.50 -15.63 11.06
C TRP A 167 -4.79 -15.47 10.23
N LYS A 168 -5.91 -15.04 10.84
CA LYS A 168 -7.16 -14.77 10.10
C LYS A 168 -6.96 -13.55 9.21
N PHE A 169 -6.42 -12.47 9.77
CA PHE A 169 -6.12 -11.27 8.98
C PHE A 169 -5.23 -11.61 7.78
N LEU A 170 -4.09 -12.28 8.00
CA LEU A 170 -3.16 -12.67 6.95
C LEU A 170 -3.82 -13.57 5.90
N LEU A 171 -4.62 -14.57 6.30
CA LEU A 171 -5.30 -15.45 5.36
C LEU A 171 -6.27 -14.70 4.45
N PHE A 172 -7.18 -13.92 5.02
CA PHE A 172 -8.18 -13.17 4.24
C PHE A 172 -7.54 -12.06 3.40
N CYS A 173 -6.54 -11.36 3.95
CA CYS A 173 -5.76 -10.35 3.25
C CYS A 173 -5.00 -10.96 2.07
N TRP A 174 -4.35 -12.10 2.27
CA TRP A 174 -3.59 -12.81 1.23
C TRP A 174 -4.48 -13.28 0.10
N VAL A 175 -5.64 -13.86 0.40
CA VAL A 175 -6.61 -14.29 -0.61
C VAL A 175 -7.08 -13.09 -1.43
N GLY A 176 -7.48 -12.00 -0.78
CA GLY A 176 -7.93 -10.80 -1.49
C GLY A 176 -6.81 -10.16 -2.32
N GLN A 177 -5.61 -9.99 -1.75
CA GLN A 177 -4.45 -9.49 -2.51
C GLN A 177 -4.14 -10.39 -3.71
N THR A 178 -4.18 -11.72 -3.56
CA THR A 178 -3.96 -12.66 -4.67
C THR A 178 -4.99 -12.47 -5.78
N VAL A 179 -6.27 -12.29 -5.45
CA VAL A 179 -7.33 -12.01 -6.44
C VAL A 179 -7.03 -10.72 -7.21
N LYS A 180 -6.69 -9.64 -6.50
CA LYS A 180 -6.31 -8.35 -7.10
C LYS A 180 -5.10 -8.50 -8.02
N MET A 181 -4.05 -9.15 -7.53
CA MET A 181 -2.80 -9.33 -8.29
C MET A 181 -2.98 -10.27 -9.48
N ALA A 182 -3.85 -11.28 -9.39
CA ALA A 182 -4.20 -12.14 -10.51
C ALA A 182 -4.82 -11.33 -11.65
N ALA A 183 -5.75 -10.42 -11.35
CA ALA A 183 -6.36 -9.58 -12.38
C ALA A 183 -5.31 -8.80 -13.19
N PHE A 184 -4.32 -8.19 -12.51
CA PHE A 184 -3.25 -7.45 -13.17
C PHE A 184 -2.23 -8.36 -13.88
N ALA A 185 -1.86 -9.49 -13.28
CA ALA A 185 -0.92 -10.43 -13.88
C ALA A 185 -1.50 -11.08 -15.15
N TYR A 186 -2.77 -11.48 -15.14
CA TYR A 186 -3.45 -12.01 -16.33
C TYR A 186 -3.67 -10.94 -17.40
N ALA A 187 -3.96 -9.69 -17.01
CA ALA A 187 -4.02 -8.59 -17.96
C ALA A 187 -2.66 -8.37 -18.65
N GLY A 188 -1.56 -8.46 -17.90
CA GLY A 188 -0.20 -8.41 -18.44
C GLY A 188 0.11 -9.56 -19.39
N ASN A 189 -0.25 -10.78 -18.99
CA ASN A 189 -0.09 -11.98 -19.82
C ASN A 189 -0.85 -11.87 -21.15
N ALA A 190 -2.12 -11.47 -21.09
CA ALA A 190 -2.96 -11.30 -22.26
C ALA A 190 -2.47 -10.18 -23.19
N SER A 191 -1.85 -9.12 -22.63
CA SER A 191 -1.35 -8.01 -23.44
C SER A 191 -0.25 -8.44 -24.42
N LEU A 192 0.64 -9.34 -24.02
CA LEU A 192 1.69 -9.85 -24.91
C LEU A 192 1.14 -10.76 -26.02
N ASN A 193 0.12 -11.56 -25.70
CA ASN A 193 -0.54 -12.41 -26.71
C ASN A 193 -1.24 -11.58 -27.79
N TRP A 194 -1.68 -10.36 -27.50
CA TRP A 194 -2.26 -9.46 -28.50
C TRP A 194 -1.18 -8.88 -29.44
N PHE A 195 -0.05 -8.44 -28.89
CA PHE A 195 0.98 -7.75 -29.68
C PHE A 195 1.91 -8.69 -30.48
N PHE A 196 2.06 -9.93 -30.04
CA PHE A 196 2.97 -10.90 -30.66
C PHE A 196 2.29 -12.19 -31.15
N GLY A 197 0.95 -12.24 -31.12
CA GLY A 197 0.13 -13.35 -31.59
C GLY A 197 -0.52 -13.12 -32.94
#